data_AF-A0ABD2MHE1-F1
#
_entry.id   AF-A0ABD2MHE1-F1
#
_cell.length_a   1.000
_cell.length_b   1.000
_cell.length_c   1.000
_cell.angle_alpha   90.00
_cell.angle_beta   90.00
_cell.angle_gamma   90.00
#
_symmetry.space_group_name_H-M   'P 1'
#
loop_
_entity.id
_entity.type
_entity.pdbx_description
1 polymer ?
#
loop_
_entity_poly.entity_id
_entity_poly.type
_entity_poly.pdbx_seq_one_letter_code
_entity_poly.pdbx_strand_id
1 'polypeptide(L)'
;MFIKVNMSKRQRVIDNYLHYRSINRRRDEDIEKITADLEVMKDVYRKIKSVIEKFEDKYESYLKSVIKKSLKFNKIYDILHHYDELINARQLTNQKRNQLFNVTGWIQEHFRNITFHEVIVFKNLLMRIDGLLNKYADSNRRSQKAELLPIDVVDRIDQFRLEIERTLSSIHMLYLLICRRANIEPIFEKNDFDHKLSYIKRTFATMNEIIKKSEIENSNNEQLKVLP
;
A
#
# COMPACT_ATOMS: atom_id res chain seq x y z
N MET A 1 -37.44 84.36 -25.83
CA MET A 1 -36.64 83.39 -26.64
C MET A 1 -35.16 83.78 -26.75
N PHE A 2 -34.81 85.06 -26.93
CA PHE A 2 -33.43 85.55 -27.13
C PHE A 2 -32.46 85.33 -25.95
N ILE A 3 -32.92 85.50 -24.71
CA ILE A 3 -32.08 85.36 -23.50
C ILE A 3 -31.57 83.92 -23.33
N LYS A 4 -32.43 82.92 -23.58
CA LYS A 4 -32.06 81.50 -23.49
C LYS A 4 -31.02 81.13 -24.55
N VAL A 5 -31.15 81.64 -25.77
CA VAL A 5 -30.19 81.42 -26.86
C VAL A 5 -28.84 82.08 -26.54
N ASN A 6 -28.82 83.29 -25.98
CA ASN A 6 -27.58 83.95 -25.57
C ASN A 6 -26.89 83.25 -24.39
N MET A 7 -27.65 82.76 -23.41
CA MET A 7 -27.09 81.94 -22.34
C MET A 7 -26.50 80.62 -22.87
N SER A 8 -27.18 79.93 -23.79
CA SER A 8 -26.62 78.72 -24.42
C SER A 8 -25.38 79.00 -25.26
N LYS A 9 -25.30 80.16 -25.95
CA LYS A 9 -24.08 80.56 -26.67
C LYS A 9 -22.93 80.87 -25.72
N ARG A 10 -23.19 81.57 -24.60
CA ARG A 10 -22.17 81.82 -23.56
C ARG A 10 -21.67 80.52 -22.94
N GLN A 11 -22.57 79.59 -22.62
CA GLN A 11 -22.18 78.30 -22.06
C GLN A 11 -21.31 77.51 -23.02
N ARG A 12 -21.66 77.45 -24.33
CA ARG A 12 -20.81 76.80 -25.34
C ARG A 12 -19.41 77.43 -25.46
N VAL A 13 -19.31 78.75 -25.35
CA VAL A 13 -18.00 79.43 -25.38
C VAL A 13 -17.17 79.06 -24.14
N ILE A 14 -17.79 78.99 -22.96
CA ILE A 14 -17.14 78.58 -21.72
C ILE A 14 -16.69 77.11 -21.80
N ASP A 15 -17.58 76.22 -22.24
CA ASP A 15 -17.28 74.79 -22.38
C ASP A 15 -16.13 74.56 -23.38
N ASN A 16 -16.16 75.26 -24.53
CA ASN A 16 -15.06 75.22 -25.51
C ASN A 16 -13.76 75.77 -24.93
N TYR A 17 -13.81 76.89 -24.20
CA TYR A 17 -12.61 77.47 -23.58
C TYR A 17 -12.00 76.52 -22.55
N LEU A 18 -12.81 75.89 -21.69
CA LEU A 18 -12.35 74.89 -20.73
C LEU A 18 -11.80 73.64 -21.42
N HIS A 19 -12.44 73.19 -22.50
CA HIS A 19 -11.97 72.07 -23.30
C HIS A 19 -10.60 72.36 -23.93
N TYR A 20 -10.44 73.51 -24.61
CA TYR A 20 -9.15 73.92 -25.19
C TYR A 20 -8.07 74.11 -24.13
N ARG A 21 -8.43 74.66 -22.96
CA ARG A 21 -7.49 74.80 -21.83
C ARG A 21 -7.02 73.44 -21.32
N SER A 22 -7.92 72.45 -21.24
CA SER A 22 -7.55 71.09 -20.83
C SER A 22 -6.66 70.38 -21.85
N ILE A 23 -6.90 70.59 -23.14
CA ILE A 23 -6.07 70.04 -24.22
C ILE A 23 -4.68 70.67 -24.20
N ASN A 24 -4.60 71.99 -24.08
CA ASN A 24 -3.31 72.70 -24.03
C ASN A 24 -2.50 72.25 -22.82
N ARG A 25 -3.12 72.12 -21.64
CA ARG A 25 -2.43 71.60 -20.46
C ARG A 25 -1.85 70.19 -20.68
N ARG A 26 -2.62 69.29 -21.31
CA ARG A 26 -2.10 67.95 -21.66
C ARG A 26 -0.94 68.01 -22.64
N ARG A 27 -1.03 68.88 -23.64
CA ARG A 27 0.07 69.09 -24.60
C ARG A 27 1.32 69.65 -23.93
N ASP A 28 1.17 70.57 -22.99
CA ASP A 28 2.29 71.12 -22.23
C ASP A 28 2.95 70.03 -21.36
N GLU A 29 2.15 69.21 -20.67
CA GLU A 29 2.63 68.05 -19.91
C GLU A 29 3.33 67.01 -20.80
N ASP A 30 2.82 66.77 -22.02
CA ASP A 30 3.44 65.87 -22.99
C ASP A 30 4.76 66.45 -23.56
N ILE A 31 4.82 67.77 -23.80
CA ILE A 31 6.04 68.46 -24.24
C ILE A 31 7.12 68.37 -23.15
N GLU A 32 6.76 68.57 -21.88
CA GLU A 32 7.70 68.44 -20.76
C GLU A 32 8.24 67.01 -20.64
N LYS A 33 7.39 65.99 -20.80
CA LYS A 33 7.85 64.59 -20.81
C LYS A 33 8.79 64.30 -21.96
N ILE A 34 8.42 64.71 -23.18
CA ILE A 34 9.22 64.44 -24.38
C ILE A 34 10.57 65.16 -24.30
N THR A 35 10.61 66.38 -23.77
CA THR A 35 11.86 67.12 -23.58
C THR A 35 12.76 66.49 -22.52
N ALA A 36 12.20 65.98 -21.42
CA ALA A 36 12.94 65.20 -20.43
C ALA A 36 13.50 63.90 -21.02
N ASP A 37 12.70 63.14 -21.76
CA ASP A 37 13.11 61.89 -22.42
C ASP A 37 14.22 62.15 -23.46
N LEU A 38 14.13 63.25 -24.21
CA LEU A 38 15.17 63.66 -25.15
C LEU A 38 16.50 63.96 -24.46
N GLU A 39 16.49 64.59 -23.30
CA GLU A 39 17.72 64.89 -22.57
C GLU A 39 18.36 63.61 -22.02
N VAL A 40 17.56 62.68 -21.49
CA VAL A 40 18.04 61.34 -21.11
C VAL A 40 18.65 60.61 -22.31
N MET A 41 18.00 60.67 -23.48
CA MET A 41 18.50 60.01 -24.69
C MET A 41 19.82 60.63 -25.17
N LYS A 42 19.97 61.97 -25.08
CA LYS A 42 21.24 62.65 -25.39
C LYS A 42 22.36 62.25 -24.42
N ASP A 43 22.04 62.07 -23.15
CA ASP A 43 23.02 61.61 -22.16
C ASP A 43 23.46 60.16 -22.41
N VAL A 44 22.52 59.27 -22.73
CA VAL A 44 22.83 57.91 -23.15
C VAL A 44 23.69 57.91 -24.41
N TYR A 45 23.35 58.73 -25.41
CA TYR A 45 24.15 58.86 -26.63
C TYR A 45 25.58 59.34 -26.34
N ARG A 46 25.74 60.38 -25.51
CA ARG A 46 27.07 60.88 -25.08
C ARG A 46 27.88 59.79 -24.38
N LYS A 47 27.26 59.02 -23.48
CA LYS A 47 27.91 57.89 -22.80
C LYS A 47 28.34 56.81 -23.77
N ILE A 48 27.47 56.41 -24.70
CA ILE A 48 27.78 55.40 -25.72
C ILE A 48 28.92 55.88 -26.62
N LYS A 49 28.87 57.13 -27.09
CA LYS A 49 29.92 57.71 -27.94
C LYS A 49 31.28 57.69 -27.23
N SER A 50 31.33 58.12 -25.96
CA SER A 50 32.57 58.08 -25.17
C SER A 50 33.10 56.65 -24.98
N VAL A 51 32.22 55.67 -24.80
CA VAL A 51 32.62 54.26 -24.71
C VAL A 51 33.18 53.78 -26.04
N ILE A 52 32.51 54.06 -27.16
CA ILE A 52 32.99 53.68 -28.50
C ILE A 52 34.38 54.27 -28.75
N GLU A 53 34.56 55.57 -28.56
CA GLU A 53 35.86 56.24 -28.76
C GLU A 53 36.98 55.65 -27.89
N LYS A 54 36.68 55.29 -26.63
CA LYS A 54 37.69 54.68 -25.73
C LYS A 54 38.13 53.28 -26.16
N PHE A 55 37.25 52.55 -26.83
CA PHE A 55 37.45 51.13 -27.11
C PHE A 55 37.80 50.84 -28.57
N GLU A 56 37.41 51.71 -29.49
CA GLU A 56 37.62 51.58 -30.94
C GLU A 56 39.10 51.40 -31.28
N ASP A 57 39.97 52.32 -30.85
CA ASP A 57 41.41 52.24 -31.11
C ASP A 57 42.06 50.96 -30.52
N LYS A 58 41.60 50.56 -29.33
CA LYS A 58 42.16 49.39 -28.63
C LYS A 58 41.77 48.09 -29.31
N TYR A 59 40.49 47.94 -29.68
CA TYR A 59 40.02 46.74 -30.36
C TYR A 59 40.49 46.68 -31.82
N GLU A 60 40.53 47.80 -32.53
CA GLU A 60 41.02 47.84 -33.91
C GLU A 60 42.52 47.50 -33.96
N SER A 61 43.33 48.09 -33.07
CA SER A 61 44.75 47.75 -32.96
C SER A 61 44.98 46.27 -32.62
N TYR A 62 44.17 45.73 -31.69
CA TYR A 62 44.20 44.32 -31.36
C TYR A 62 43.84 43.42 -32.56
N LEU A 63 42.76 43.71 -33.28
CA LEU A 63 42.32 42.94 -34.44
C LEU A 63 43.36 42.99 -35.58
N LYS A 64 43.96 44.15 -35.84
CA LYS A 64 45.09 44.28 -36.78
C LYS A 64 46.28 43.42 -36.35
N SER A 65 46.58 43.35 -35.05
CA SER A 65 47.65 42.49 -34.52
C SER A 65 47.35 41.00 -34.69
N VAL A 66 46.10 40.59 -34.54
CA VAL A 66 45.65 39.19 -34.73
C VAL A 66 45.73 38.80 -36.21
N ILE A 67 45.35 39.68 -37.13
CA ILE A 67 45.52 39.48 -38.58
C ILE A 67 47.00 39.30 -38.92
N LYS A 68 47.88 40.14 -38.36
CA LYS A 68 49.33 40.03 -38.61
C LYS A 68 49.93 38.71 -38.12
N LYS A 69 49.38 38.12 -37.06
CA LYS A 69 49.85 36.84 -36.48
C LYS A 69 49.18 35.61 -37.09
N SER A 70 47.96 35.76 -37.61
CA SER A 70 47.15 34.66 -38.14
C SER A 70 47.19 34.66 -39.66
N LEU A 71 47.71 33.59 -40.27
CA LEU A 71 47.65 33.36 -41.73
C LEU A 71 46.22 33.06 -42.24
N LYS A 72 45.23 32.96 -41.34
CA LYS A 72 43.86 32.50 -41.65
C LYS A 72 42.90 33.63 -42.03
N PHE A 73 43.21 34.88 -41.68
CA PHE A 73 42.31 36.02 -41.88
C PHE A 73 43.02 37.14 -42.64
N ASN A 74 42.36 37.71 -43.65
CA ASN A 74 42.92 38.79 -44.46
C ASN A 74 42.35 40.16 -44.05
N LYS A 75 41.09 40.20 -43.61
CA LYS A 75 40.39 41.40 -43.16
C LYS A 75 39.80 41.23 -41.77
N ILE A 76 39.59 42.34 -41.07
CA ILE A 76 38.88 42.37 -39.77
C ILE A 76 37.47 41.78 -39.92
N TYR A 77 36.82 42.04 -41.06
CA TYR A 77 35.52 41.50 -41.40
C TYR A 77 35.50 39.95 -41.38
N ASP A 78 36.56 39.29 -41.84
CA ASP A 78 36.64 37.82 -41.85
C ASP A 78 36.65 37.25 -40.44
N ILE A 79 37.27 37.96 -39.49
CA ILE A 79 37.30 37.59 -38.07
C ILE A 79 35.91 37.71 -37.47
N LEU A 80 35.19 38.80 -37.76
CA LEU A 80 33.83 39.02 -37.26
C LEU A 80 32.86 37.98 -37.84
N HIS A 81 32.93 37.72 -39.15
CA HIS A 81 32.11 36.70 -39.80
C HIS A 81 32.36 35.31 -39.20
N HIS A 82 33.64 34.95 -38.99
CA HIS A 82 33.97 33.67 -38.36
C HIS A 82 33.49 33.58 -36.91
N TYR A 83 33.54 34.69 -36.17
CA TYR A 83 33.00 34.76 -34.82
C TYR A 83 31.48 34.56 -34.80
N ASP A 84 30.76 35.20 -35.71
CA ASP A 84 29.31 35.04 -35.86
C ASP A 84 28.95 33.59 -36.24
N GLU A 85 29.68 32.98 -37.18
CA GLU A 85 29.54 31.56 -37.51
C GLU A 85 29.77 30.66 -36.29
N LEU A 86 30.80 30.93 -35.49
CA LEU A 86 31.10 30.17 -34.28
C LEU A 86 30.01 30.33 -33.21
N ILE A 87 29.46 31.53 -33.03
CA ILE A 87 28.33 31.76 -32.13
C ILE A 87 27.13 30.95 -32.62
N ASN A 88 26.79 31.05 -33.90
CA ASN A 88 25.66 30.34 -34.49
C ASN A 88 25.83 28.83 -34.36
N ALA A 89 27.02 28.30 -34.65
CA ALA A 89 27.33 26.88 -34.46
C ALA A 89 27.23 26.45 -33.00
N ARG A 90 27.69 27.28 -32.06
CA ARG A 90 27.56 27.02 -30.61
C ARG A 90 26.11 27.01 -30.16
N GLN A 91 25.30 27.97 -30.63
CA GLN A 91 23.87 28.04 -30.33
C GLN A 91 23.15 26.80 -30.86
N LEU A 92 23.39 26.43 -32.12
CA LEU A 92 22.82 25.23 -32.73
C LEU A 92 23.21 23.95 -31.96
N THR A 93 24.49 23.86 -31.56
CA THR A 93 24.99 22.72 -30.77
C THR A 93 24.31 22.64 -29.41
N ASN A 94 24.14 23.78 -28.72
CA ASN A 94 23.43 23.84 -27.46
C ASN A 94 21.95 23.44 -27.61
N GLN A 95 21.28 23.91 -28.67
CA GLN A 95 19.90 23.52 -28.95
C GLN A 95 19.79 22.01 -29.18
N LYS A 96 20.66 21.42 -30.02
CA LYS A 96 20.69 19.97 -30.24
C LYS A 96 20.98 19.19 -28.96
N ARG A 97 21.91 19.67 -28.13
CA ARG A 97 22.22 19.04 -26.84
C ARG A 97 21.01 19.06 -25.90
N ASN A 98 20.31 20.19 -25.81
CA ASN A 98 19.11 20.30 -24.98
C ASN A 98 17.99 19.39 -25.49
N GLN A 99 17.80 19.30 -26.80
CA GLN A 99 16.83 18.36 -27.40
C GLN A 99 17.17 16.91 -27.04
N LEU A 100 18.44 16.50 -27.21
CA LEU A 100 18.89 15.15 -26.85
C LEU A 100 18.72 14.87 -25.35
N PHE A 101 19.02 15.84 -24.50
CA PHE A 101 18.83 15.72 -23.06
C PHE A 101 17.36 15.52 -22.71
N ASN A 102 16.45 16.29 -23.32
CA ASN A 102 15.02 16.17 -23.11
C ASN A 102 14.47 14.82 -23.59
N VAL A 103 14.89 14.35 -24.77
CA VAL A 103 14.50 13.03 -25.29
C VAL A 103 15.01 11.92 -24.37
N THR A 104 16.26 12.00 -23.91
CA THR A 104 16.82 11.01 -22.99
C THR A 104 16.07 11.00 -21.65
N GLY A 105 15.75 12.18 -21.10
CA GLY A 105 14.94 12.31 -19.90
C GLY A 105 13.55 11.70 -20.07
N TRP A 106 12.88 12.00 -21.19
CA TRP A 106 11.57 11.43 -21.52
C TRP A 106 11.63 9.90 -21.65
N ILE A 107 12.63 9.37 -22.35
CA ILE A 107 12.84 7.92 -22.50
C ILE A 107 13.04 7.27 -21.12
N GLN A 108 13.90 7.85 -20.27
CA GLN A 108 14.15 7.33 -18.92
C GLN A 108 12.89 7.33 -18.06
N GLU A 109 12.12 8.42 -18.09
CA GLU A 109 10.85 8.51 -17.37
C GLU A 109 9.83 7.49 -17.88
N HIS A 110 9.71 7.36 -19.20
CA HIS A 110 8.81 6.40 -19.84
C HIS A 110 9.17 4.96 -19.48
N PHE A 111 10.45 4.57 -19.58
CA PHE A 111 10.91 3.25 -19.16
C PHE A 111 10.71 3.01 -17.67
N ARG A 112 10.95 4.02 -16.83
CA ARG A 112 10.70 3.92 -15.39
C ARG A 112 9.22 3.64 -15.11
N ASN A 113 8.31 4.32 -15.80
CA ASN A 113 6.88 4.12 -15.64
C ASN A 113 6.42 2.73 -16.12
N ILE A 114 6.91 2.27 -17.27
CA ILE A 114 6.62 0.91 -17.78
C ILE A 114 7.14 -0.14 -16.81
N THR A 115 8.42 -0.06 -16.44
CA THR A 115 9.05 -1.01 -15.52
C THR A 115 8.34 -1.02 -14.17
N PHE A 116 7.95 0.15 -13.66
CA PHE A 116 7.22 0.26 -12.41
C PHE A 116 5.85 -0.43 -12.49
N HIS A 117 5.11 -0.21 -13.57
CA HIS A 117 3.82 -0.87 -13.80
C HIS A 117 3.98 -2.39 -13.88
N GLU A 118 4.94 -2.88 -14.67
CA GLU A 118 5.22 -4.31 -14.81
C GLU A 118 5.61 -4.93 -13.46
N VAL A 119 6.49 -4.29 -12.70
CA VAL A 119 6.89 -4.74 -11.36
C VAL A 119 5.69 -4.82 -10.41
N ILE A 120 4.76 -3.86 -10.47
CA ILE A 120 3.52 -3.90 -9.68
C ILE A 120 2.66 -5.09 -10.10
N VAL A 121 2.46 -5.31 -11.40
CA VAL A 121 1.67 -6.43 -11.91
C VAL A 121 2.29 -7.77 -11.47
N PHE A 122 3.60 -7.93 -11.62
CA PHE A 122 4.33 -9.11 -11.16
C PHE A 122 4.18 -9.33 -9.65
N LYS A 123 4.29 -8.27 -8.84
CA LYS A 123 4.09 -8.35 -7.39
C LYS A 123 2.67 -8.79 -7.04
N ASN A 124 1.66 -8.27 -7.72
CA ASN A 124 0.27 -8.66 -7.50
C ASN A 124 0.01 -10.11 -7.90
N LEU A 125 0.62 -10.58 -8.99
CA LEU A 125 0.57 -11.97 -9.42
C LEU A 125 1.22 -12.90 -8.37
N LEU A 126 2.40 -12.54 -7.86
CA LEU A 126 3.08 -13.29 -6.81
C LEU A 126 2.23 -13.41 -5.55
N MET A 127 1.65 -12.29 -5.09
CA MET A 127 0.75 -12.28 -3.93
C MET A 127 -0.48 -13.17 -4.16
N ARG A 128 -1.01 -13.23 -5.39
CA ARG A 128 -2.14 -14.08 -5.74
C ARG A 128 -1.76 -15.57 -5.76
N ILE A 129 -0.55 -15.90 -6.21
CA ILE A 129 -0.01 -17.26 -6.17
C ILE A 129 0.16 -17.71 -4.72
N ASP A 130 0.76 -16.89 -3.86
CA ASP A 130 0.91 -17.21 -2.43
C ASP A 130 -0.46 -17.41 -1.75
N GLY A 131 -1.44 -16.57 -2.09
CA GLY A 131 -2.82 -16.74 -1.61
C GLY A 131 -3.46 -18.05 -2.07
N LEU A 132 -3.18 -18.51 -3.29
CA LEU A 132 -3.66 -19.80 -3.81
C LEU A 132 -2.97 -20.98 -3.14
N LEU A 133 -1.66 -20.91 -2.93
CA LEU A 133 -0.89 -21.95 -2.24
C LEU A 133 -1.38 -22.15 -0.81
N ASN A 134 -1.66 -21.06 -0.08
CA ASN A 134 -2.21 -21.14 1.28
C ASN A 134 -3.61 -21.78 1.27
N LYS A 135 -4.49 -21.38 0.35
CA LYS A 135 -5.81 -22.00 0.22
C LYS A 135 -5.73 -23.48 -0.14
N TYR A 136 -4.81 -23.86 -1.01
CA TYR A 136 -4.56 -25.25 -1.36
C TYR A 136 -4.07 -26.05 -0.16
N ALA A 137 -3.09 -25.54 0.59
CA ALA A 137 -2.58 -26.18 1.79
C ALA A 137 -3.67 -26.37 2.85
N ASP A 138 -4.50 -25.35 3.08
CA ASP A 138 -5.63 -25.44 4.02
C ASP A 138 -6.70 -26.43 3.55
N SER A 139 -7.03 -26.44 2.26
CA SER A 139 -7.98 -27.41 1.69
C SER A 139 -7.44 -28.83 1.82
N ASN A 140 -6.14 -29.04 1.56
CA ASN A 140 -5.50 -30.34 1.68
C ASN A 140 -5.51 -30.84 3.13
N ARG A 141 -5.20 -29.97 4.10
CA ARG A 141 -5.30 -30.28 5.54
C ARG A 141 -6.73 -30.66 5.93
N ARG A 142 -7.74 -29.97 5.40
CA ARG A 142 -9.15 -30.30 5.65
C ARG A 142 -9.53 -31.64 5.03
N SER A 143 -9.09 -31.93 3.81
CA SER A 143 -9.32 -33.24 3.15
C SER A 143 -8.74 -34.37 3.99
N GLN A 144 -7.47 -34.25 4.38
CA GLN A 144 -6.80 -35.25 5.20
C GLN A 144 -7.54 -35.50 6.53
N LYS A 145 -8.00 -34.44 7.21
CA LYS A 145 -8.79 -34.61 8.44
C LYS A 145 -10.12 -35.31 8.17
N ALA A 146 -10.79 -34.99 7.06
CA ALA A 146 -12.05 -35.63 6.69
C ALA A 146 -11.86 -37.10 6.29
N GLU A 147 -10.72 -37.44 5.69
CA GLU A 147 -10.35 -38.82 5.34
C GLU A 147 -10.01 -39.67 6.57
N LEU A 148 -9.41 -39.07 7.61
CA LEU A 148 -9.07 -39.77 8.85
C LEU A 148 -10.28 -39.98 9.77
N LEU A 149 -11.28 -39.10 9.72
CA LEU A 149 -12.43 -39.15 10.63
C LEU A 149 -13.23 -40.49 10.57
N PRO A 150 -13.51 -41.08 9.40
CA PRO A 150 -14.11 -42.41 9.31
C PRO A 150 -13.27 -43.50 9.99
N ILE A 151 -11.95 -43.44 9.87
CA ILE A 151 -11.03 -44.41 10.49
C ILE A 151 -11.16 -44.30 12.02
N ASP A 152 -11.07 -43.09 12.56
CA ASP A 152 -11.24 -42.83 13.99
C ASP A 152 -12.61 -43.31 14.52
N VAL A 153 -13.68 -43.16 13.73
CA VAL A 153 -15.02 -43.60 14.09
C VAL A 153 -15.11 -45.12 14.10
N VAL A 154 -14.58 -45.79 13.08
CA VAL A 154 -14.54 -47.27 13.01
C VAL A 154 -13.75 -47.84 14.18
N ASP A 155 -12.57 -47.28 14.47
CA ASP A 155 -11.73 -47.71 15.59
C ASP A 155 -12.47 -47.57 16.94
N ARG A 156 -13.21 -46.48 17.14
CA ARG A 156 -14.04 -46.30 18.35
C ARG A 156 -15.19 -47.30 18.43
N ILE A 157 -15.85 -47.59 17.31
CA ILE A 157 -16.93 -48.59 17.25
C ILE A 157 -16.37 -49.97 17.61
N ASP A 158 -15.21 -50.33 17.08
CA ASP A 158 -14.57 -51.62 17.38
C ASP A 158 -14.12 -51.72 18.84
N GLN A 159 -13.56 -50.63 19.41
CA GLN A 159 -13.25 -50.57 20.84
C GLN A 159 -14.50 -50.77 21.71
N PHE A 160 -15.59 -50.06 21.40
CA PHE A 160 -16.85 -50.18 22.14
C PHE A 160 -17.45 -51.58 22.02
N ARG A 161 -17.39 -52.19 20.83
CA ARG A 161 -17.85 -53.57 20.61
C ARG A 161 -17.05 -54.57 21.45
N LEU A 162 -15.72 -54.43 21.48
CA LEU A 162 -14.85 -55.26 22.31
C LEU A 162 -15.14 -55.10 23.81
N GLU A 163 -15.43 -53.88 24.27
CA GLU A 163 -15.83 -53.64 25.65
C GLU A 163 -17.17 -54.32 26.00
N ILE A 164 -18.16 -54.25 25.10
CA ILE A 164 -19.43 -54.97 25.28
C ILE A 164 -19.17 -56.48 25.33
N GLU A 165 -18.41 -57.03 24.40
CA GLU A 165 -18.10 -58.48 24.39
C GLU A 165 -17.38 -58.92 25.67
N ARG A 166 -16.44 -58.11 26.18
CA ARG A 166 -15.73 -58.35 27.45
C ARG A 166 -16.66 -58.29 28.66
N THR A 167 -17.55 -57.30 28.73
CA THR A 167 -18.49 -57.15 29.84
C THR A 167 -19.52 -58.28 29.87
N LEU A 168 -20.08 -58.65 28.71
CA LEU A 168 -20.99 -59.79 28.57
C LEU A 168 -20.31 -61.12 28.96
N SER A 169 -19.07 -61.33 28.50
CA SER A 169 -18.28 -62.51 28.89
C SER A 169 -18.02 -62.54 30.40
N SER A 170 -17.75 -61.39 31.01
CA SER A 170 -17.54 -61.26 32.46
C SER A 170 -18.80 -61.57 33.25
N ILE A 171 -19.98 -61.09 32.82
CA ILE A 171 -21.28 -61.43 33.43
C ILE A 171 -21.50 -62.93 33.39
N HIS A 172 -21.23 -63.56 32.25
CA HIS A 172 -21.38 -65.00 32.11
C HIS A 172 -20.41 -65.79 33.01
N MET A 173 -19.15 -65.38 33.10
CA MET A 173 -18.17 -65.99 33.99
C MET A 173 -18.57 -65.84 35.46
N LEU A 174 -19.02 -64.65 35.89
CA LEU A 174 -19.51 -64.42 37.25
C LEU A 174 -20.70 -65.32 37.60
N TYR A 175 -21.65 -65.47 36.67
CA TYR A 175 -22.77 -66.40 36.85
C TYR A 175 -22.28 -67.84 37.06
N LEU A 176 -21.39 -68.34 36.19
CA LEU A 176 -20.84 -69.69 36.31
C LEU A 176 -20.05 -69.89 37.63
N LEU A 177 -19.30 -68.88 38.08
CA LEU A 177 -18.59 -68.93 39.36
C LEU A 177 -19.56 -69.02 40.54
N ILE A 178 -20.66 -68.27 40.53
CA ILE A 178 -21.69 -68.34 41.57
C ILE A 178 -22.37 -69.70 41.57
N CYS A 179 -22.76 -70.22 40.40
CA CYS A 179 -23.34 -71.56 40.26
C CYS A 179 -22.39 -72.66 40.78
N ARG A 180 -21.11 -72.58 40.41
CA ARG A 180 -20.07 -73.52 40.89
C ARG A 180 -19.88 -73.45 42.39
N ARG A 181 -19.88 -72.24 42.98
CA ARG A 181 -19.75 -72.05 44.44
C ARG A 181 -20.99 -72.56 45.20
N ALA A 182 -22.18 -72.42 44.62
CA ALA A 182 -23.43 -72.91 45.19
C ALA A 182 -23.67 -74.41 44.91
N ASN A 183 -22.82 -75.05 44.11
CA ASN A 183 -22.96 -76.43 43.64
C ASN A 183 -24.29 -76.67 42.88
N ILE A 184 -24.72 -75.69 42.08
CA ILE A 184 -25.93 -75.72 41.25
C ILE A 184 -25.53 -75.82 39.78
N GLU A 185 -26.19 -76.67 39.00
CA GLU A 185 -25.96 -76.72 37.55
C GLU A 185 -26.44 -75.43 36.85
N PRO A 186 -25.70 -74.90 35.86
CA PRO A 186 -26.10 -73.68 35.15
C PRO A 186 -27.40 -73.89 34.37
N ILE A 187 -28.42 -73.07 34.64
CA ILE A 187 -29.76 -73.16 34.03
C ILE A 187 -29.89 -72.21 32.83
N PHE A 188 -29.19 -71.06 32.85
CA PHE A 188 -29.35 -70.03 31.82
C PHE A 188 -28.35 -70.17 30.66
N GLU A 189 -28.84 -70.12 29.43
CA GLU A 189 -28.04 -70.18 28.19
C GLU A 189 -27.04 -69.02 28.06
N LYS A 190 -25.99 -69.19 27.25
CA LYS A 190 -24.88 -68.23 27.11
C LYS A 190 -25.33 -66.79 26.79
N ASN A 191 -26.39 -66.61 26.00
CA ASN A 191 -26.86 -65.29 25.55
C ASN A 191 -27.97 -64.66 26.40
N ASP A 192 -28.48 -65.36 27.41
CA ASP A 192 -29.52 -64.82 28.29
C ASP A 192 -28.89 -64.03 29.45
N PHE A 193 -28.51 -62.78 29.17
CA PHE A 193 -27.78 -61.93 30.11
C PHE A 193 -28.68 -61.30 31.18
N ASP A 194 -29.94 -61.02 30.87
CA ASP A 194 -30.87 -60.35 31.77
C ASP A 194 -31.24 -61.23 32.97
N HIS A 195 -31.49 -62.52 32.70
CA HIS A 195 -31.77 -63.49 33.76
C HIS A 195 -30.53 -63.79 34.59
N LYS A 196 -29.34 -63.90 33.97
CA LYS A 196 -28.07 -64.03 34.69
C LYS A 196 -27.79 -62.84 35.60
N LEU A 197 -27.93 -61.62 35.09
CA LEU A 197 -27.67 -60.42 35.86
C LEU A 197 -28.64 -60.29 37.03
N SER A 198 -29.92 -60.63 36.82
CA SER A 198 -30.93 -60.66 37.88
C SER A 198 -30.60 -61.69 38.97
N TYR A 199 -30.12 -62.87 38.58
CA TYR A 199 -29.68 -63.90 39.52
C TYR A 199 -28.44 -63.47 40.30
N ILE A 200 -27.44 -62.89 39.63
CA ILE A 200 -26.23 -62.32 40.24
C ILE A 200 -26.61 -61.23 41.24
N LYS A 201 -27.49 -60.29 40.87
CA LYS A 201 -27.94 -59.22 41.77
C LYS A 201 -28.63 -59.76 43.03
N ARG A 202 -29.52 -60.74 42.88
CA ARG A 202 -30.21 -61.38 44.02
C ARG A 202 -29.23 -62.10 44.94
N THR A 203 -28.27 -62.84 44.39
CA THR A 203 -27.26 -63.56 45.18
C THR A 203 -26.28 -62.63 45.90
N PHE A 204 -25.89 -61.51 45.29
CA PHE A 204 -25.12 -60.49 46.00
C PHE A 204 -25.92 -59.80 47.11
N ALA A 205 -27.21 -59.51 46.88
CA ALA A 205 -28.08 -58.93 47.90
C ALA A 205 -28.22 -59.85 49.11
N THR A 206 -28.46 -61.15 48.90
CA THR A 206 -28.53 -62.13 50.00
C THR A 206 -27.19 -62.32 50.71
N MET A 207 -26.07 -62.35 49.98
CA MET A 207 -24.74 -62.38 50.61
C MET A 207 -24.51 -61.15 51.50
N ASN A 208 -24.86 -59.95 51.03
CA ASN A 208 -24.74 -58.72 51.82
C ASN A 208 -25.63 -58.72 53.06
N GLU A 209 -26.85 -59.27 52.96
CA GLU A 209 -27.72 -59.45 54.13
C GLU A 209 -27.15 -60.44 55.14
N ILE A 210 -26.55 -61.55 54.69
CA ILE A 210 -25.88 -62.52 55.57
C ILE A 210 -24.66 -61.89 56.25
N ILE A 211 -23.84 -61.14 55.51
CA ILE A 211 -22.67 -60.44 56.08
C ILE A 211 -23.14 -59.44 57.14
N LYS A 212 -24.12 -58.59 56.84
CA LYS A 212 -24.68 -57.64 57.82
C LYS A 212 -25.25 -58.34 59.06
N LYS A 213 -25.96 -59.46 58.89
CA LYS A 213 -26.45 -60.24 60.04
C LYS A 213 -25.32 -60.84 60.86
N SER A 214 -24.27 -61.36 60.21
CA SER A 214 -23.09 -61.89 60.89
C SER A 214 -22.28 -60.82 61.64
N GLU A 215 -22.22 -59.59 61.11
CA GLU A 215 -21.59 -58.45 61.78
C GLU A 215 -22.38 -58.02 63.03
N ILE A 216 -23.72 -58.04 62.95
CA ILE A 216 -24.61 -57.75 64.08
C ILE A 216 -24.54 -58.86 65.14
N GLU A 217 -24.51 -60.13 64.75
CA GLU A 217 -24.36 -61.28 65.66
C GLU A 217 -22.99 -61.31 66.35
N ASN A 218 -21.92 -60.94 65.64
CA ASN A 218 -20.59 -60.78 66.24
C ASN A 218 -20.55 -59.60 67.23
N SER A 219 -21.22 -58.49 66.92
CA SER A 219 -21.33 -57.33 67.84
C SER A 219 -22.15 -57.67 69.11
N ASN A 220 -23.19 -58.51 68.98
CA ASN A 220 -24.00 -58.97 70.12
C ASN A 220 -23.29 -60.04 70.96
N ASN A 221 -22.49 -60.93 70.35
CA ASN A 221 -21.68 -61.91 71.06
C ASN A 221 -20.52 -61.26 71.84
N GLU A 222 -20.00 -60.11 71.39
CA GLU A 222 -19.06 -59.31 72.19
C GLU A 222 -19.73 -58.66 73.41
N GLN A 223 -21.01 -58.30 73.34
CA GLN A 223 -21.76 -57.77 74.49
C GLN A 223 -22.14 -58.87 75.52
N LEU A 224 -22.40 -60.10 75.08
CA LEU A 224 -22.74 -61.23 75.95
C LEU A 224 -21.54 -61.85 76.68
N LYS A 225 -20.29 -61.52 76.31
CA LYS A 225 -19.08 -61.93 77.06
C LYS A 225 -18.71 -60.99 78.22
N VAL A 226 -19.44 -59.88 78.42
CA VAL A 226 -19.14 -58.85 79.43
C VAL A 226 -20.13 -58.84 80.59
N LEU A 227 -21.11 -59.75 80.63
CA LEU A 227 -22.03 -59.88 81.76
C LEU A 227 -21.76 -61.20 82.52
N PRO A 228 -21.23 -61.14 83.75
CA PRO A 228 -21.03 -62.31 84.62
C PRO A 228 -22.34 -62.92 85.13
#